data_AF-A0A3C0WGP2-F1
#
_entry.id   AF-A0A3C0WGP2-F1
#
_cell.length_a   1.000
_cell.length_b   1.000
_cell.length_c   1.000
_cell.angle_alpha   90.00
_cell.angle_beta   90.00
_cell.angle_gamma   90.00
#
_symmetry.space_group_name_H-M   'P 1'
#
loop_
_entity.id
_entity.type
_entity.pdbx_description
1 polymer ?
#
loop_
_entity_poly.entity_id
_entity_poly.type
_entity_poly.pdbx_seq_one_letter_code
_entity_poly.pdbx_strand_id
1 'polypeptide(L)'
;MHKLIALFLVSFIVLTSSATPSHAQRRRANEFVDLSLLVDTNYPCTWPTGFPMFQIRPFKAIGPASIYNIDVLQIDGNTGTQIDVPPHSIPRPGTNLQWEGELGLEYTHKTEPFKFVGEACVIDITELLDTGEPGISPLILVAHVKKWEQDNRELGPGDVVLFKSGYSDLYYKPYPEGYHFIAGCLDKKFSGWPDPAPETMDYLGKKGVWHVGVDSPSIGPIPDLGEPVHYAGLKHGQIFTESATNLGSLPTTGAFYCCMGPRHTDGPYGEGRSFAIQPGKLATRLIESARAKRAIDLSVVLSSDLPVTWPGRETGSHRHPYLKVDFLYAANLDLYHHTHMMDPMVGTHLVTPSYSLPKKGFKNSSYSPEVQSWLRDYESLYGRRGFSDTTVEQIPLSQMAGNLRVIDVTGLVGSVPADTLPASPMIRPEHVSAFEAKHGGLAPGEVVVFKTGHIDRTFKAAPDDTGCMVDPLSGATEGWPAVSPGTIELLSRRGIRCVGIDAPTLGGVDARNEAFVNWRLASSGMVSVEFLHNLGAIPADTNPYFLFAPVRINHAHGSPGRAIVLY
;
A
#
# COMPACT_ATOMS: atom_id res chain seq x y z
N MET A 1 -27.55 -51.47 -49.53
CA MET A 1 -26.84 -51.27 -48.24
C MET A 1 -25.74 -50.24 -48.42
N HIS A 2 -26.01 -48.95 -48.20
CA HIS A 2 -25.00 -47.89 -48.11
C HIS A 2 -25.45 -46.96 -46.98
N LYS A 3 -24.71 -46.95 -45.86
CA LYS A 3 -24.94 -46.04 -44.73
C LYS A 3 -24.05 -44.81 -44.91
N LEU A 4 -24.67 -43.63 -45.03
CA LEU A 4 -24.01 -42.33 -44.92
C LEU A 4 -23.95 -41.98 -43.42
N ILE A 5 -22.75 -41.77 -42.88
CA ILE A 5 -22.54 -41.25 -41.52
C ILE A 5 -22.36 -39.73 -41.64
N ALA A 6 -23.30 -38.97 -41.08
CA ALA A 6 -23.18 -37.53 -40.92
C ALA A 6 -22.38 -37.21 -39.65
N LEU A 7 -21.23 -36.58 -39.82
CA LEU A 7 -20.36 -36.11 -38.75
C LEU A 7 -20.82 -34.71 -38.30
N PHE A 8 -21.42 -34.60 -37.12
CA PHE A 8 -21.73 -33.30 -36.51
C PHE A 8 -20.46 -32.76 -35.84
N LEU A 9 -19.84 -31.74 -36.45
CA LEU A 9 -18.84 -30.90 -35.78
C LEU A 9 -19.56 -29.93 -34.83
N VAL A 10 -19.45 -30.17 -33.53
CA VAL A 10 -19.81 -29.17 -32.50
C VAL A 10 -18.59 -28.27 -32.30
N SER A 11 -18.66 -27.06 -32.84
CA SER A 11 -17.67 -26.01 -32.57
C SER A 11 -17.90 -25.47 -31.16
N PHE A 12 -16.99 -25.77 -30.23
CA PHE A 12 -16.91 -25.09 -28.93
C PHE A 12 -16.33 -23.69 -29.15
N ILE A 13 -17.21 -22.68 -29.20
CA ILE A 13 -16.79 -21.28 -29.10
C ILE A 13 -16.42 -21.03 -27.64
N VAL A 14 -15.12 -21.03 -27.34
CA VAL A 14 -14.59 -20.49 -26.08
C VAL A 14 -14.68 -18.97 -26.17
N LEU A 15 -15.76 -18.41 -25.61
CA LEU A 15 -15.88 -16.98 -25.36
C LEU A 15 -14.84 -16.60 -24.30
N THR A 16 -13.72 -16.02 -24.73
CA THR A 16 -12.82 -15.28 -23.85
C THR A 16 -13.53 -13.99 -23.42
N SER A 17 -14.34 -14.05 -22.37
CA SER A 17 -14.88 -12.85 -21.76
C SER A 17 -13.76 -12.16 -20.98
N SER A 18 -13.20 -11.08 -21.51
CA SER A 18 -12.68 -10.02 -20.66
C SER A 18 -13.88 -9.50 -19.87
N ALA A 19 -14.06 -10.02 -18.65
CA ALA A 19 -15.24 -9.75 -17.84
C ALA A 19 -15.30 -8.25 -17.55
N THR A 20 -16.22 -7.55 -18.21
CA THR A 20 -16.53 -6.17 -17.86
C THR A 20 -16.99 -6.14 -16.39
N PRO A 21 -16.45 -5.24 -15.55
CA PRO A 21 -16.83 -5.19 -14.15
C PRO A 21 -18.34 -5.00 -14.03
N SER A 22 -18.95 -5.83 -13.19
CA SER A 22 -20.38 -5.81 -12.88
C SER A 22 -20.80 -4.44 -12.35
N HIS A 23 -22.10 -4.13 -12.43
CA HIS A 23 -22.65 -2.87 -11.94
C HIS A 23 -22.33 -2.63 -10.44
N ALA A 24 -22.35 -3.68 -9.63
CA ALA A 24 -21.97 -3.61 -8.20
C ALA A 24 -20.47 -3.29 -8.01
N GLN A 25 -19.60 -3.87 -8.85
CA GLN A 25 -18.16 -3.58 -8.83
C GLN A 25 -17.86 -2.14 -9.27
N ARG A 26 -18.56 -1.62 -10.28
CA ARG A 26 -18.44 -0.22 -10.70
C ARG A 26 -18.92 0.75 -9.62
N ARG A 27 -20.06 0.44 -8.97
CA ARG A 27 -20.55 1.23 -7.84
C ARG A 27 -19.56 1.29 -6.68
N ARG A 28 -18.96 0.15 -6.31
CA ARG A 28 -17.96 0.07 -5.25
C ARG A 28 -16.66 0.79 -5.62
N ALA A 29 -16.24 0.72 -6.88
CA ALA A 29 -15.10 1.49 -7.37
C ALA A 29 -15.36 3.00 -7.27
N ASN A 30 -16.59 3.44 -7.52
CA ASN A 30 -16.98 4.85 -7.39
C ASN A 30 -17.18 5.31 -5.92
N GLU A 31 -17.24 4.38 -4.96
CA GLU A 31 -17.31 4.71 -3.53
C GLU A 31 -15.93 5.10 -2.98
N PHE A 32 -14.86 4.57 -3.56
CA PHE A 32 -13.49 4.91 -3.21
C PHE A 32 -13.00 6.08 -4.05
N VAL A 33 -12.41 7.06 -3.38
CA VAL A 33 -11.75 8.20 -4.01
C VAL A 33 -10.26 8.07 -3.73
N ASP A 34 -9.45 7.93 -4.78
CA ASP A 34 -7.99 8.02 -4.65
C ASP A 34 -7.62 9.50 -4.50
N LEU A 35 -6.90 9.82 -3.42
CA LEU A 35 -6.51 11.18 -3.06
C LEU A 35 -4.99 11.37 -3.14
N SER A 36 -4.30 10.43 -3.80
CA SER A 36 -2.84 10.42 -3.88
C SER A 36 -2.30 10.88 -5.22
N LEU A 37 -1.20 11.62 -5.17
CA LEU A 37 -0.41 11.98 -6.34
C LEU A 37 0.17 10.73 -7.01
N LEU A 38 0.31 10.80 -8.33
CA LEU A 38 0.99 9.76 -9.10
C LEU A 38 2.50 9.93 -8.95
N VAL A 39 3.19 8.95 -8.38
CA VAL A 39 4.66 8.96 -8.30
C VAL A 39 5.24 8.52 -9.65
N ASP A 40 5.90 9.45 -10.34
CA ASP A 40 6.54 9.23 -11.64
C ASP A 40 7.71 10.20 -11.84
N THR A 41 8.76 9.76 -12.54
CA THR A 41 9.97 10.56 -12.79
C THR A 41 9.74 11.81 -13.63
N ASN A 42 8.61 11.91 -14.32
CA ASN A 42 8.21 13.07 -15.10
C ASN A 42 7.38 14.08 -14.30
N TYR A 43 7.08 13.81 -13.03
CA TYR A 43 6.29 14.67 -12.16
C TYR A 43 7.14 15.26 -11.03
N PRO A 44 6.74 16.40 -10.45
CA PRO A 44 7.39 17.02 -9.29
C PRO A 44 7.06 16.25 -8.00
N CYS A 45 7.33 14.95 -7.98
CA CYS A 45 7.04 14.07 -6.86
C CYS A 45 8.10 14.08 -5.76
N THR A 46 9.26 14.69 -5.96
CA THR A 46 10.31 14.76 -4.93
C THR A 46 10.61 16.21 -4.58
N TRP A 47 10.92 16.48 -3.31
CA TRP A 47 11.40 17.78 -2.87
C TRP A 47 12.67 18.20 -3.64
N PRO A 48 12.69 19.38 -4.29
CA PRO A 48 13.69 19.69 -5.32
C PRO A 48 15.05 20.14 -4.78
N THR A 49 15.25 20.23 -3.46
CA THR A 49 16.49 20.75 -2.85
C THR A 49 16.99 19.83 -1.76
N GLY A 50 18.17 19.22 -1.96
CA GLY A 50 18.85 18.42 -0.92
C GLY A 50 18.34 16.97 -0.76
N PHE A 51 17.28 16.58 -1.46
CA PHE A 51 16.69 15.24 -1.39
C PHE A 51 17.03 14.41 -2.64
N PRO A 52 17.30 13.09 -2.50
CA PRO A 52 17.49 12.20 -3.63
C PRO A 52 16.22 12.07 -4.47
N MET A 53 16.30 12.35 -5.77
CA MET A 53 15.17 12.20 -6.70
C MET A 53 14.66 10.76 -6.74
N PHE A 54 13.33 10.60 -6.85
CA PHE A 54 12.71 9.31 -7.12
C PHE A 54 13.29 8.66 -8.39
N GLN A 55 13.56 7.36 -8.34
CA GLN A 55 13.93 6.56 -9.50
C GLN A 55 13.22 5.21 -9.49
N ILE A 56 12.86 4.75 -10.68
CA ILE A 56 12.45 3.37 -10.94
C ILE A 56 13.30 2.80 -12.07
N ARG A 57 13.83 1.60 -11.88
CA ARG A 57 14.68 0.87 -12.84
C ARG A 57 14.13 -0.53 -13.04
N PRO A 58 13.68 -0.92 -14.25
CA PRO A 58 13.41 -2.32 -14.54
C PRO A 58 14.69 -3.14 -14.36
N PHE A 59 14.66 -4.17 -13.52
CA PHE A 59 15.79 -5.03 -13.20
C PHE A 59 15.74 -6.36 -13.95
N LYS A 60 14.57 -7.01 -13.95
CA LYS A 60 14.29 -8.20 -14.77
C LYS A 60 12.95 -8.05 -15.45
N ALA A 61 12.83 -8.64 -16.63
CA ALA A 61 11.59 -8.70 -17.39
C ALA A 61 11.24 -10.14 -17.74
N ILE A 62 9.95 -10.41 -17.91
CA ILE A 62 9.44 -11.71 -18.35
C ILE A 62 10.11 -12.10 -19.68
N GLY A 63 10.76 -13.26 -19.73
CA GLY A 63 11.56 -13.70 -20.86
C GLY A 63 12.46 -14.91 -20.55
N PRO A 64 13.60 -15.04 -21.23
CA PRO A 64 14.51 -16.18 -21.05
C PRO A 64 15.07 -16.31 -19.62
N ALA A 65 15.31 -15.17 -18.95
CA ALA A 65 16.02 -15.10 -17.67
C ALA A 65 15.11 -14.91 -16.45
N SER A 66 13.81 -14.65 -16.66
CA SER A 66 12.85 -14.42 -15.58
C SER A 66 11.44 -14.72 -16.04
N ILE A 67 10.63 -15.27 -15.13
CA ILE A 67 9.18 -15.40 -15.32
C ILE A 67 8.38 -14.24 -14.73
N TYR A 68 9.10 -13.26 -14.17
CA TYR A 68 8.55 -12.09 -13.50
C TYR A 68 9.16 -10.79 -14.01
N ASN A 69 8.37 -9.72 -14.00
CA ASN A 69 8.85 -8.35 -14.10
C ASN A 69 9.25 -7.88 -12.69
N ILE A 70 10.48 -7.40 -12.54
CA ILE A 70 11.06 -6.99 -11.25
C ILE A 70 11.69 -5.62 -11.46
N ASP A 71 11.41 -4.68 -10.56
CA ASP A 71 11.91 -3.32 -10.59
C ASP A 71 12.83 -3.07 -9.39
N VAL A 72 13.57 -1.96 -9.43
CA VAL A 72 14.29 -1.39 -8.29
C VAL A 72 13.85 0.05 -8.14
N LEU A 73 13.52 0.42 -6.90
CA LEU A 73 13.13 1.76 -6.52
C LEU A 73 14.30 2.44 -5.79
N GLN A 74 14.47 3.73 -6.06
CA GLN A 74 15.02 4.68 -5.11
C GLN A 74 13.88 5.63 -4.74
N ILE A 75 13.46 5.63 -3.47
CA ILE A 75 12.32 6.40 -3.00
C ILE A 75 12.56 6.91 -1.59
N ASP A 76 12.30 8.20 -1.39
CA ASP A 76 12.34 8.87 -0.10
C ASP A 76 10.91 9.00 0.45
N GLY A 77 10.78 9.11 1.77
CA GLY A 77 9.47 9.27 2.38
C GLY A 77 8.73 10.57 2.00
N ASN A 78 9.44 11.61 1.54
CA ASN A 78 8.84 12.83 1.00
C ASN A 78 8.55 12.73 -0.50
N THR A 79 8.17 11.54 -0.99
CA THR A 79 7.86 11.30 -2.41
C THR A 79 6.36 11.23 -2.66
N GLY A 80 5.83 12.20 -3.39
CA GLY A 80 4.41 12.29 -3.73
C GLY A 80 3.56 12.60 -2.50
N THR A 81 2.41 11.94 -2.36
CA THR A 81 1.61 12.00 -1.14
C THR A 81 2.36 11.33 0.01
N GLN A 82 2.52 12.01 1.13
CA GLN A 82 3.37 11.57 2.23
C GLN A 82 2.68 11.73 3.59
N ILE A 83 3.31 11.17 4.61
CA ILE A 83 2.87 11.23 6.00
C ILE A 83 4.02 11.68 6.87
N ASP A 84 3.78 12.68 7.69
CA ASP A 84 4.71 13.11 8.72
C ASP A 84 4.17 12.72 10.09
N VAL A 85 5.06 12.22 10.94
CA VAL A 85 4.76 11.81 12.30
C VAL A 85 5.61 12.63 13.28
N PRO A 86 5.33 12.60 14.60
CA PRO A 86 5.95 13.57 15.50
C PRO A 86 7.48 13.70 15.44
N PRO A 87 8.27 12.63 15.25
CA PRO A 87 9.73 12.75 15.06
C PRO A 87 10.19 13.59 13.87
N HIS A 88 9.30 14.01 12.96
CA HIS A 88 9.60 14.96 11.90
C HIS A 88 10.00 16.34 12.40
N SER A 89 9.47 16.79 13.55
CA SER A 89 9.89 18.05 14.20
C SER A 89 10.01 17.98 15.72
N ILE A 90 9.80 16.80 16.33
CA ILE A 90 9.96 16.58 17.77
C ILE A 90 11.23 15.75 18.01
N PRO A 91 12.28 16.34 18.60
CA PRO A 91 13.49 15.60 18.94
C PRO A 91 13.23 14.51 19.97
N ARG A 92 14.06 13.46 19.93
CA ARG A 92 14.02 12.38 20.92
C ARG A 92 14.38 12.88 22.33
N PRO A 93 13.87 12.24 23.39
CA PRO A 93 14.31 12.54 24.75
C PRO A 93 15.83 12.38 24.91
N GLY A 94 16.47 13.30 25.64
CA GLY A 94 17.90 13.25 25.96
C GLY A 94 18.83 13.88 24.91
N THR A 95 18.29 14.50 23.87
CA THR A 95 19.06 15.28 22.88
C THR A 95 19.47 16.66 23.42
N ASN A 96 18.82 17.15 24.48
CA ASN A 96 18.91 18.52 24.99
C ASN A 96 18.52 19.59 23.95
N LEU A 97 17.81 19.18 22.90
CA LEU A 97 17.30 20.08 21.87
C LEU A 97 16.00 20.73 22.35
N GLN A 98 15.71 21.89 21.78
CA GLN A 98 14.44 22.55 22.03
C GLN A 98 13.30 21.62 21.62
N TRP A 99 12.28 21.50 22.48
CA TRP A 99 11.06 20.72 22.21
C TRP A 99 11.21 19.20 22.23
N GLU A 100 12.33 18.66 22.72
CA GLU A 100 12.44 17.21 22.89
C GLU A 100 11.31 16.63 23.75
N GLY A 101 10.91 15.40 23.46
CA GLY A 101 9.88 14.71 24.24
C GLY A 101 9.58 13.30 23.73
N GLU A 102 8.75 12.58 24.48
CA GLU A 102 8.42 11.16 24.18
C GLU A 102 7.85 10.94 22.78
N LEU A 103 7.12 11.93 22.25
CA LEU A 103 6.60 11.89 20.88
C LEU A 103 7.73 11.83 19.83
N GLY A 104 8.94 12.27 20.14
CA GLY A 104 10.12 12.09 19.29
C GLY A 104 10.54 10.63 19.08
N LEU A 105 9.89 9.67 19.75
CA LEU A 105 10.06 8.23 19.53
C LEU A 105 8.92 7.61 18.69
N GLU A 106 7.88 8.38 18.34
CA GLU A 106 6.70 7.91 17.60
C GLU A 106 6.93 7.93 16.08
N TYR A 107 7.94 7.21 15.60
CA TYR A 107 8.23 7.06 14.17
C TYR A 107 7.10 6.33 13.43
N THR A 108 7.08 6.37 12.09
CA THR A 108 5.98 5.84 11.26
C THR A 108 5.64 4.37 11.56
N HIS A 109 6.64 3.55 11.87
CA HIS A 109 6.47 2.15 12.25
C HIS A 109 5.91 1.95 13.68
N LYS A 110 5.98 2.96 14.55
CA LYS A 110 5.45 2.97 15.93
C LYS A 110 4.15 3.75 16.09
N THR A 111 3.81 4.61 15.14
CA THR A 111 2.54 5.34 15.10
C THR A 111 1.36 4.36 15.10
N GLU A 112 0.42 4.59 16.00
CA GLU A 112 -0.76 3.75 16.18
C GLU A 112 -1.68 3.78 14.95
N PRO A 113 -2.21 2.62 14.49
CA PRO A 113 -2.92 2.52 13.21
C PRO A 113 -4.22 3.33 13.15
N PHE A 114 -4.86 3.62 14.29
CA PHE A 114 -6.07 4.45 14.32
C PHE A 114 -5.78 5.93 13.99
N LYS A 115 -4.53 6.39 14.07
CA LYS A 115 -4.17 7.77 13.70
C LYS A 115 -4.19 8.00 12.19
N PHE A 116 -4.01 6.96 11.38
CA PHE A 116 -4.01 7.03 9.91
C PHE A 116 -5.41 7.22 9.29
N VAL A 117 -6.45 7.20 10.12
CA VAL A 117 -7.85 7.10 9.67
C VAL A 117 -8.79 7.95 10.50
N GLY A 118 -9.93 8.31 9.91
CA GLY A 118 -10.99 9.02 10.62
C GLY A 118 -12.08 9.56 9.71
N GLU A 119 -12.93 10.44 10.23
CA GLU A 119 -13.91 11.17 9.44
C GLU A 119 -13.25 12.35 8.73
N ALA A 120 -13.34 12.40 7.40
CA ALA A 120 -12.92 13.56 6.62
C ALA A 120 -13.77 14.79 6.99
N CYS A 121 -13.12 15.84 7.46
CA CYS A 121 -13.70 17.16 7.70
C CYS A 121 -13.04 18.14 6.73
N VAL A 122 -13.68 18.38 5.59
CA VAL A 122 -13.11 19.15 4.48
C VAL A 122 -13.40 20.64 4.69
N ILE A 123 -12.35 21.41 4.91
CA ILE A 123 -12.39 22.86 5.04
C ILE A 123 -11.95 23.45 3.71
N ASP A 124 -12.90 24.02 2.97
CA ASP A 124 -12.62 24.71 1.72
C ASP A 124 -11.91 26.03 2.01
N ILE A 125 -10.71 26.18 1.46
CA ILE A 125 -9.86 27.37 1.54
C ILE A 125 -9.39 27.79 0.15
N THR A 126 -10.14 27.43 -0.89
CA THR A 126 -9.83 27.74 -2.30
C THR A 126 -9.71 29.25 -2.53
N GLU A 127 -10.35 30.08 -1.71
CA GLU A 127 -10.23 31.54 -1.77
C GLU A 127 -8.83 32.06 -1.50
N LEU A 128 -7.95 31.26 -0.89
CA LEU A 128 -6.55 31.60 -0.63
C LEU A 128 -5.61 31.22 -1.77
N LEU A 129 -6.05 30.42 -2.74
CA LEU A 129 -5.20 29.97 -3.83
C LEU A 129 -4.65 31.16 -4.64
N ASP A 130 -3.33 31.21 -4.81
CA ASP A 130 -2.59 32.26 -5.53
C ASP A 130 -2.75 33.69 -4.99
N THR A 131 -3.22 33.88 -3.76
CA THR A 131 -3.38 35.23 -3.17
C THR A 131 -2.10 35.79 -2.54
N GLY A 132 -1.07 34.96 -2.39
CA GLY A 132 0.21 35.34 -1.78
C GLY A 132 1.15 35.98 -2.80
N GLU A 133 2.03 36.85 -2.34
CA GLU A 133 3.12 37.35 -3.17
C GLU A 133 4.06 36.21 -3.61
N PRO A 134 4.86 36.38 -4.69
CA PRO A 134 5.75 35.32 -5.15
C PRO A 134 6.71 34.81 -4.05
N GLY A 135 6.68 33.50 -3.80
CA GLY A 135 7.43 32.81 -2.76
C GLY A 135 6.90 32.99 -1.33
N ILE A 136 5.67 33.51 -1.17
CA ILE A 136 5.02 33.71 0.14
C ILE A 136 3.69 32.97 0.15
N SER A 137 3.48 32.15 1.17
CA SER A 137 2.27 31.34 1.33
C SER A 137 1.12 32.15 1.92
N PRO A 138 -0.08 32.07 1.34
CA PRO A 138 -1.33 32.45 2.00
C PRO A 138 -1.56 31.62 3.26
N LEU A 139 -2.02 32.26 4.35
CA LEU A 139 -2.16 31.58 5.65
C LEU A 139 -3.61 31.19 5.96
N ILE A 140 -3.82 29.92 6.27
CA ILE A 140 -5.07 29.40 6.83
C ILE A 140 -5.09 29.71 8.32
N LEU A 141 -5.88 30.71 8.70
CA LEU A 141 -6.07 31.16 10.07
C LEU A 141 -7.12 30.33 10.84
N VAL A 142 -7.05 30.39 12.18
CA VAL A 142 -8.04 29.82 13.12
C VAL A 142 -9.47 30.26 12.79
N ALA A 143 -9.65 31.46 12.23
CA ALA A 143 -10.94 31.97 11.82
C ALA A 143 -11.62 31.11 10.74
N HIS A 144 -10.86 30.55 9.79
CA HIS A 144 -11.41 29.64 8.77
C HIS A 144 -11.95 28.36 9.42
N VAL A 145 -11.20 27.78 10.36
CA VAL A 145 -11.61 26.58 11.12
C VAL A 145 -12.87 26.87 11.95
N LYS A 146 -12.89 27.97 12.71
CA LYS A 146 -14.06 28.35 13.50
C LYS A 146 -15.29 28.65 12.65
N LYS A 147 -15.11 29.23 11.46
CA LYS A 147 -16.21 29.45 10.52
C LYS A 147 -16.79 28.12 10.05
N TRP A 148 -15.92 27.17 9.70
CA TRP A 148 -16.35 25.82 9.35
C TRP A 148 -17.10 25.13 10.50
N GLU A 149 -16.60 25.22 11.75
CA GLU A 149 -17.27 24.63 12.91
C GLU A 149 -18.65 25.25 13.18
N GLN A 150 -18.81 26.55 12.95
CA GLN A 150 -20.10 27.26 13.06
C GLN A 150 -21.13 26.76 12.04
N ASP A 151 -20.69 26.47 10.81
CA ASP A 151 -21.57 26.03 9.72
C ASP A 151 -21.87 24.53 9.76
N ASN A 152 -21.04 23.76 10.47
CA ASN A 152 -21.09 22.30 10.47
C ASN A 152 -21.23 21.76 11.90
N ARG A 153 -20.11 21.45 12.55
CA ARG A 153 -20.04 20.95 13.92
C ARG A 153 -18.67 21.21 14.51
N GLU A 154 -18.57 21.06 15.84
CA GLU A 154 -17.30 21.08 16.54
C GLU A 154 -16.37 19.93 16.06
N LEU A 155 -15.08 20.24 15.87
CA LEU A 155 -14.03 19.26 15.55
C LEU A 155 -13.51 18.58 16.81
N GLY A 156 -13.02 17.34 16.68
CA GLY A 156 -12.44 16.61 17.79
C GLY A 156 -11.74 15.30 17.43
N PRO A 157 -11.52 14.42 18.43
CA PRO A 157 -10.85 13.14 18.23
C PRO A 157 -11.55 12.25 17.18
N GLY A 158 -10.76 11.68 16.27
CA GLY A 158 -11.25 10.86 15.16
C GLY A 158 -11.70 11.63 13.93
N ASP A 159 -11.59 12.95 13.94
CA ASP A 159 -11.69 13.76 12.73
C ASP A 159 -10.33 13.87 12.05
N VAL A 160 -10.36 13.84 10.71
CA VAL A 160 -9.24 14.19 9.84
C VAL A 160 -9.56 15.52 9.18
N VAL A 161 -8.86 16.58 9.57
CA VAL A 161 -9.09 17.92 9.01
C VAL A 161 -8.34 18.02 7.69
N LEU A 162 -9.05 18.23 6.59
CA LEU A 162 -8.48 18.33 5.25
C LEU A 162 -8.68 19.75 4.73
N PHE A 163 -7.59 20.49 4.53
CA PHE A 163 -7.62 21.80 3.91
C PHE A 163 -7.59 21.65 2.39
N LYS A 164 -8.70 22.01 1.75
CA LYS A 164 -8.88 21.91 0.29
C LYS A 164 -8.63 23.30 -0.33
N SER A 165 -7.45 23.49 -0.90
CA SER A 165 -7.10 24.69 -1.67
C SER A 165 -7.30 24.54 -3.18
N GLY A 166 -7.29 23.30 -3.69
CA GLY A 166 -7.22 22.99 -5.11
C GLY A 166 -5.80 23.07 -5.70
N TYR A 167 -4.76 23.23 -4.87
CA TYR A 167 -3.39 23.48 -5.33
C TYR A 167 -2.81 22.32 -6.14
N SER A 168 -2.78 21.10 -5.62
CA SER A 168 -2.27 19.94 -6.38
C SER A 168 -3.11 19.63 -7.61
N ASP A 169 -4.43 19.79 -7.55
CA ASP A 169 -5.34 19.59 -8.68
C ASP A 169 -4.99 20.53 -9.85
N LEU A 170 -4.50 21.74 -9.55
CA LEU A 170 -4.13 22.73 -10.55
C LEU A 170 -2.66 22.60 -11.01
N TYR A 171 -1.74 22.30 -10.10
CA TYR A 171 -0.30 22.44 -10.33
C TYR A 171 0.50 21.14 -10.38
N TYR A 172 -0.04 20.02 -9.89
CA TYR A 172 0.63 18.73 -10.00
C TYR A 172 0.48 18.14 -11.40
N LYS A 173 1.42 18.50 -12.27
CA LYS A 173 1.45 18.13 -13.70
C LYS A 173 2.80 17.53 -14.07
N PRO A 174 2.90 16.81 -15.21
CA PRO A 174 4.21 16.49 -15.77
C PRO A 174 5.05 17.74 -15.98
N TYR A 175 6.37 17.58 -15.97
CA TYR A 175 7.29 18.63 -16.39
C TYR A 175 7.15 18.92 -17.89
N PRO A 176 7.34 20.18 -18.33
CA PRO A 176 7.81 21.32 -17.53
C PRO A 176 6.72 22.05 -16.71
N GLU A 177 5.43 21.84 -16.96
CA GLU A 177 4.33 22.55 -16.29
C GLU A 177 4.32 22.33 -14.77
N GLY A 178 4.69 21.13 -14.32
CA GLY A 178 4.85 20.78 -12.91
C GLY A 178 5.94 21.55 -12.15
N TYR A 179 6.75 22.35 -12.85
CA TYR A 179 7.71 23.26 -12.20
C TYR A 179 7.03 24.20 -11.21
N HIS A 180 5.79 24.64 -11.48
CA HIS A 180 5.03 25.49 -10.56
C HIS A 180 4.90 24.83 -9.18
N PHE A 181 4.55 23.54 -9.13
CA PHE A 181 4.08 22.86 -7.91
C PHE A 181 4.98 23.06 -6.68
N ILE A 182 6.31 23.05 -6.84
CA ILE A 182 7.25 23.27 -5.73
C ILE A 182 8.34 24.26 -6.13
N ALA A 183 9.15 23.90 -7.13
CA ALA A 183 10.38 24.62 -7.45
C ALA A 183 10.12 26.08 -7.86
N GLY A 184 9.06 26.36 -8.63
CA GLY A 184 8.70 27.70 -9.04
C GLY A 184 8.27 28.61 -7.88
N CYS A 185 7.65 28.05 -6.84
CA CYS A 185 7.33 28.78 -5.61
C CYS A 185 8.60 29.08 -4.81
N LEU A 186 9.50 28.10 -4.64
CA LEU A 186 10.79 28.28 -3.96
C LEU A 186 11.70 29.29 -4.67
N ASP A 187 11.67 29.30 -6.00
CA ASP A 187 12.38 30.26 -6.85
C ASP A 187 11.70 31.65 -6.91
N LYS A 188 10.63 31.85 -6.12
CA LYS A 188 9.86 33.09 -6.01
C LYS A 188 9.30 33.57 -7.35
N LYS A 189 8.91 32.63 -8.21
CA LYS A 189 8.26 32.90 -9.51
C LYS A 189 6.74 32.88 -9.41
N PHE A 190 6.21 32.08 -8.49
CA PHE A 190 4.79 31.95 -8.23
C PHE A 190 4.48 32.17 -6.74
N SER A 191 3.21 32.40 -6.43
CA SER A 191 2.70 32.44 -5.06
C SER A 191 3.10 31.18 -4.30
N GLY A 192 3.26 31.25 -2.98
CA GLY A 192 3.32 30.04 -2.18
C GLY A 192 1.98 29.31 -2.16
N TRP A 193 1.99 28.06 -1.71
CA TRP A 193 0.77 27.27 -1.54
C TRP A 193 0.01 27.70 -0.27
N PRO A 194 -1.33 27.64 -0.23
CA PRO A 194 -2.09 27.92 0.99
C PRO A 194 -1.81 26.87 2.08
N ASP A 195 -1.46 27.31 3.28
CA ASP A 195 -1.14 26.41 4.40
C ASP A 195 -1.51 26.99 5.76
N PRO A 196 -1.70 26.16 6.80
CA PRO A 196 -2.08 26.62 8.13
C PRO A 196 -0.99 27.43 8.82
N ALA A 197 -1.42 28.48 9.53
CA ALA A 197 -0.57 29.17 10.50
C ALA A 197 -0.31 28.28 11.74
N PRO A 198 0.79 28.50 12.49
CA PRO A 198 1.09 27.72 13.71
C PRO A 198 -0.06 27.71 14.73
N GLU A 199 -0.76 28.84 14.90
CA GLU A 199 -1.90 28.96 15.81
C GLU A 199 -3.09 28.10 15.37
N THR A 200 -3.25 27.87 14.07
CA THR A 200 -4.29 27.00 13.51
C THR A 200 -3.99 25.54 13.85
N MET A 201 -2.75 25.10 13.69
CA MET A 201 -2.33 23.74 14.07
C MET A 201 -2.41 23.51 15.57
N ASP A 202 -1.95 24.45 16.39
CA ASP A 202 -2.05 24.37 17.85
C ASP A 202 -3.53 24.34 18.31
N TYR A 203 -4.41 25.10 17.65
CA TYR A 203 -5.85 25.06 17.92
C TYR A 203 -6.44 23.67 17.65
N LEU A 204 -6.13 23.06 16.50
CA LEU A 204 -6.59 21.71 16.15
C LEU A 204 -6.04 20.65 17.11
N GLY A 205 -4.74 20.73 17.45
CA GLY A 205 -4.11 19.82 18.40
C GLY A 205 -4.76 19.88 19.79
N LYS A 206 -5.05 21.08 20.31
CA LYS A 206 -5.78 21.26 21.58
C LYS A 206 -7.21 20.69 21.57
N LYS A 207 -7.82 20.54 20.40
CA LYS A 207 -9.14 19.93 20.21
C LYS A 207 -9.06 18.40 20.14
N GLY A 208 -7.85 17.84 20.10
CA GLY A 208 -7.62 16.40 20.01
C GLY A 208 -7.77 15.84 18.59
N VAL A 209 -7.81 16.69 17.56
CA VAL A 209 -7.67 16.26 16.16
C VAL A 209 -6.29 15.64 16.00
N TRP A 210 -6.21 14.37 15.58
CA TRP A 210 -4.94 13.66 15.50
C TRP A 210 -4.39 13.53 14.07
N HIS A 211 -5.14 13.93 13.05
CA HIS A 211 -4.70 13.88 11.66
C HIS A 211 -5.14 15.14 10.92
N VAL A 212 -4.19 15.83 10.28
CA VAL A 212 -4.44 17.00 9.43
C VAL A 212 -3.85 16.75 8.05
N GLY A 213 -4.55 17.15 6.98
CA GLY A 213 -4.06 17.01 5.61
C GLY A 213 -4.20 18.30 4.80
N VAL A 214 -3.27 18.50 3.86
CA VAL A 214 -3.25 19.59 2.89
C VAL A 214 -3.08 19.02 1.47
N ASP A 215 -3.60 19.71 0.47
CA ASP A 215 -3.32 19.45 -0.95
C ASP A 215 -2.15 20.27 -1.50
N SER A 216 -1.43 20.94 -0.61
CA SER A 216 -0.13 21.59 -0.80
C SER A 216 1.03 20.58 -0.73
N PRO A 217 2.21 20.88 -1.33
CA PRO A 217 3.34 19.97 -1.34
C PRO A 217 3.96 19.72 0.04
N SER A 218 3.76 20.65 0.98
CA SER A 218 4.09 20.51 2.40
C SER A 218 2.99 21.18 3.24
N ILE A 219 2.90 20.88 4.54
CA ILE A 219 2.15 21.58 5.59
C ILE A 219 3.08 22.58 6.31
N GLY A 220 3.72 23.41 5.49
CA GLY A 220 4.81 24.28 5.88
C GLY A 220 4.79 25.53 5.00
N PRO A 221 4.13 26.62 5.44
CA PRO A 221 4.08 27.84 4.67
C PRO A 221 5.49 28.40 4.45
N ILE A 222 5.86 28.57 3.17
CA ILE A 222 7.09 29.26 2.78
C ILE A 222 6.93 30.79 2.95
N PRO A 223 8.02 31.51 3.28
CA PRO A 223 9.40 31.03 3.30
C PRO A 223 9.89 30.46 4.65
N ASP A 224 9.28 30.79 5.78
CA ASP A 224 9.90 30.65 7.10
C ASP A 224 9.02 29.99 8.18
N LEU A 225 7.81 29.53 7.81
CA LEU A 225 6.87 28.93 8.76
C LEU A 225 6.80 27.40 8.69
N GLY A 226 7.65 26.75 7.88
CA GLY A 226 7.76 25.29 7.81
C GLY A 226 7.89 24.64 9.19
N GLU A 227 9.04 24.79 9.86
CA GLU A 227 9.28 24.17 11.17
C GLU A 227 8.30 24.64 12.27
N PRO A 228 7.96 25.94 12.41
CA PRO A 228 6.98 26.40 13.39
C PRO A 228 5.59 25.74 13.27
N VAL A 229 5.09 25.53 12.05
CA VAL A 229 3.78 24.91 11.81
C VAL A 229 3.82 23.43 12.14
N HIS A 230 4.88 22.73 11.72
CA HIS A 230 5.04 21.31 12.03
C HIS A 230 5.10 21.08 13.54
N TYR A 231 5.96 21.82 14.25
CA TYR A 231 6.03 21.73 15.72
C TYR A 231 4.68 22.01 16.38
N ALA A 232 3.96 23.05 15.94
CA ALA A 232 2.70 23.47 16.55
C ALA A 232 1.64 22.36 16.56
N GLY A 233 1.63 21.49 15.55
CA GLY A 233 0.74 20.33 15.51
C GLY A 233 1.36 19.07 16.11
N LEU A 234 2.58 18.70 15.70
CA LEU A 234 3.22 17.43 16.08
C LEU A 234 3.45 17.29 17.59
N LYS A 235 3.63 18.40 18.31
CA LYS A 235 3.75 18.39 19.79
C LYS A 235 2.51 17.85 20.52
N HIS A 236 1.36 17.84 19.86
CA HIS A 236 0.11 17.26 20.36
C HIS A 236 -0.08 15.80 19.92
N GLY A 237 0.89 15.21 19.23
CA GLY A 237 0.83 13.86 18.70
C GLY A 237 -0.01 13.73 17.43
N GLN A 238 -0.23 14.85 16.72
CA GLN A 238 -0.84 14.84 15.39
C GLN A 238 0.06 14.14 14.39
N ILE A 239 -0.53 13.63 13.32
CA ILE A 239 0.16 13.22 12.09
C ILE A 239 -0.36 14.02 10.92
N PHE A 240 0.44 14.16 9.88
CA PHE A 240 0.08 14.97 8.71
C PHE A 240 -0.07 14.14 7.45
N THR A 241 -0.89 14.63 6.51
CA THR A 241 -0.79 14.26 5.11
C THR A 241 -0.44 15.49 4.29
N GLU A 242 0.73 15.47 3.68
CA GLU A 242 1.10 16.46 2.68
C GLU A 242 0.84 15.88 1.28
N SER A 243 0.70 16.76 0.29
CA SER A 243 0.54 16.36 -1.11
C SER A 243 -0.70 15.47 -1.34
N ALA A 244 -1.84 15.77 -0.71
CA ALA A 244 -3.11 15.18 -1.12
C ALA A 244 -3.59 15.78 -2.46
N THR A 245 -4.54 15.14 -3.13
CA THR A 245 -5.19 15.65 -4.35
C THR A 245 -6.66 15.26 -4.37
N ASN A 246 -7.45 15.92 -5.21
CA ASN A 246 -8.84 15.61 -5.49
C ASN A 246 -9.73 15.72 -4.24
N LEU A 247 -9.32 16.56 -3.26
CA LEU A 247 -10.08 16.82 -2.04
C LEU A 247 -11.47 17.41 -2.35
N GLY A 248 -11.61 18.11 -3.48
CA GLY A 248 -12.89 18.65 -3.95
C GLY A 248 -13.93 17.60 -4.35
N SER A 249 -13.56 16.32 -4.46
CA SER A 249 -14.50 15.21 -4.69
C SER A 249 -15.13 14.67 -3.41
N LEU A 250 -14.67 15.13 -2.25
CA LEU A 250 -15.22 14.74 -0.95
C LEU A 250 -16.34 15.70 -0.52
N PRO A 251 -17.35 15.21 0.21
CA PRO A 251 -18.30 16.06 0.90
C PRO A 251 -17.63 16.78 2.08
N THR A 252 -18.30 17.79 2.63
CA THR A 252 -17.81 18.52 3.81
C THR A 252 -17.55 17.61 5.02
N THR A 253 -18.41 16.61 5.25
CA THR A 253 -18.29 15.61 6.33
C THR A 253 -18.84 14.24 5.92
N GLY A 254 -18.60 13.22 6.74
CA GLY A 254 -19.21 11.89 6.62
C GLY A 254 -18.46 10.89 5.73
N ALA A 255 -17.44 11.31 4.98
CA ALA A 255 -16.54 10.40 4.29
C ALA A 255 -15.50 9.83 5.27
N PHE A 256 -15.12 8.56 5.10
CA PHE A 256 -14.00 7.97 5.83
C PHE A 256 -12.71 8.30 5.08
N TYR A 257 -11.69 8.81 5.76
CA TYR A 257 -10.37 9.08 5.20
C TYR A 257 -9.34 8.09 5.73
N CYS A 258 -8.35 7.77 4.88
CA CYS A 258 -7.17 7.02 5.25
C CYS A 258 -5.94 7.60 4.54
N CYS A 259 -4.81 7.74 5.24
CA CYS A 259 -3.50 7.86 4.61
C CYS A 259 -2.50 6.99 5.38
N MET A 260 -1.92 6.01 4.69
CA MET A 260 -0.92 5.11 5.28
C MET A 260 0.16 4.76 4.24
N GLY A 261 1.33 4.40 4.74
CA GLY A 261 2.54 4.16 3.95
C GLY A 261 3.39 3.01 4.51
N PRO A 262 4.40 2.53 3.78
CA PRO A 262 5.25 1.43 4.23
C PRO A 262 5.87 1.69 5.61
N ARG A 263 6.10 0.63 6.39
CA ARG A 263 6.53 0.74 7.81
C ARG A 263 8.04 0.81 7.96
N HIS A 264 8.66 1.86 7.42
CA HIS A 264 10.10 2.08 7.55
C HIS A 264 10.53 2.27 9.01
N THR A 265 11.53 1.51 9.46
CA THR A 265 12.12 1.68 10.79
C THR A 265 12.74 3.07 10.93
N ASP A 266 12.42 3.72 12.04
CA ASP A 266 12.86 5.07 12.40
C ASP A 266 12.59 6.13 11.33
N GLY A 267 11.56 5.94 10.50
CA GLY A 267 11.08 6.97 9.56
C GLY A 267 10.34 8.08 10.31
N PRO A 268 10.85 9.33 10.33
CA PRO A 268 10.11 10.47 10.90
C PRO A 268 8.99 10.95 9.96
N TYR A 269 9.03 10.50 8.71
CA TYR A 269 8.04 10.67 7.67
C TYR A 269 8.07 9.43 6.76
N GLY A 270 7.14 9.32 5.81
CA GLY A 270 7.07 8.20 4.89
C GLY A 270 6.14 8.45 3.70
N GLU A 271 6.44 7.84 2.57
CA GLU A 271 5.62 7.91 1.39
C GLU A 271 4.30 7.19 1.64
N GLY A 272 3.19 7.74 1.14
CA GLY A 272 1.86 7.29 1.50
C GLY A 272 0.96 7.07 0.30
N ARG A 273 -0.18 6.42 0.56
CA ARG A 273 -1.34 6.49 -0.31
C ARG A 273 -2.57 6.87 0.50
N SER A 274 -3.04 8.08 0.27
CA SER A 274 -4.28 8.62 0.78
C SER A 274 -5.47 8.25 -0.12
N PHE A 275 -6.60 7.98 0.54
CA PHE A 275 -7.88 7.75 -0.11
C PHE A 275 -9.04 8.01 0.84
N ALA A 276 -10.24 8.10 0.27
CA ALA A 276 -11.47 8.16 1.05
C ALA A 276 -12.52 7.16 0.58
N ILE A 277 -13.47 6.87 1.45
CA ILE A 277 -14.70 6.14 1.16
C ILE A 277 -15.86 7.11 1.36
N GLN A 278 -16.65 7.31 0.33
CA GLN A 278 -17.81 8.21 0.31
C GLN A 278 -18.82 7.86 1.41
N PRO A 279 -19.65 8.83 1.88
CA PRO A 279 -20.60 8.59 2.95
C PRO A 279 -21.53 7.41 2.69
N GLY A 280 -21.73 6.60 3.72
CA GLY A 280 -22.57 5.41 3.66
C GLY A 280 -22.30 4.49 4.84
N LYS A 281 -23.01 3.37 4.89
CA LYS A 281 -22.92 2.40 6.00
C LYS A 281 -21.49 1.93 6.27
N LEU A 282 -20.69 1.76 5.20
CA LEU A 282 -19.30 1.37 5.33
C LEU A 282 -18.48 2.49 6.00
N ALA A 283 -18.50 3.71 5.45
CA ALA A 283 -17.79 4.85 6.00
C ALA A 283 -18.16 5.09 7.48
N THR A 284 -19.45 5.08 7.82
CA THR A 284 -19.92 5.23 9.21
C THR A 284 -19.29 4.20 10.14
N ARG A 285 -19.33 2.91 9.76
CA ARG A 285 -18.73 1.83 10.57
C ARG A 285 -17.24 2.02 10.77
N LEU A 286 -16.51 2.39 9.72
CA LEU A 286 -15.05 2.56 9.79
C LEU A 286 -14.65 3.78 10.62
N ILE A 287 -15.41 4.88 10.52
CA ILE A 287 -15.25 6.07 11.37
C ILE A 287 -15.48 5.73 12.84
N GLU A 288 -16.51 4.93 13.15
CA GLU A 288 -16.77 4.46 14.52
C GLU A 288 -15.62 3.62 15.06
N SER A 289 -15.06 2.70 14.26
CA SER A 289 -13.86 1.93 14.62
C SER A 289 -12.65 2.84 14.86
N ALA A 290 -12.41 3.84 13.99
CA ALA A 290 -11.31 4.80 14.15
C ALA A 290 -11.45 5.61 15.46
N ARG A 291 -12.63 6.18 15.73
CA ARG A 291 -12.93 6.92 16.98
C ARG A 291 -12.75 6.05 18.23
N ALA A 292 -13.12 4.78 18.14
CA ALA A 292 -12.94 3.80 19.21
C ALA A 292 -11.50 3.25 19.29
N LYS A 293 -10.57 3.73 18.45
CA LYS A 293 -9.19 3.24 18.35
C LYS A 293 -9.09 1.73 18.06
N ARG A 294 -10.07 1.18 17.36
CA ARG A 294 -10.15 -0.24 16.97
C ARG A 294 -9.53 -0.45 15.60
N ALA A 295 -8.20 -0.37 15.56
CA ALA A 295 -7.39 -0.62 14.38
C ALA A 295 -6.22 -1.54 14.72
N ILE A 296 -5.87 -2.45 13.81
CA ILE A 296 -4.72 -3.36 13.94
C ILE A 296 -3.84 -3.20 12.70
N ASP A 297 -2.54 -3.03 12.91
CA ASP A 297 -1.54 -3.04 11.83
C ASP A 297 -1.13 -4.49 11.51
N LEU A 298 -1.21 -4.85 10.24
CA LEU A 298 -0.87 -6.17 9.70
C LEU A 298 0.38 -6.14 8.81
N SER A 299 1.10 -5.03 8.74
CA SER A 299 2.32 -4.90 7.94
C SER A 299 3.60 -5.09 8.73
N VAL A 300 4.56 -5.84 8.20
CA VAL A 300 5.87 -5.97 8.85
C VAL A 300 6.63 -4.65 8.81
N VAL A 301 7.52 -4.46 9.78
CA VAL A 301 8.45 -3.32 9.80
C VAL A 301 9.58 -3.55 8.78
N LEU A 302 9.96 -2.51 8.05
CA LEU A 302 11.04 -2.53 7.06
C LEU A 302 12.34 -2.02 7.66
N SER A 303 13.34 -2.91 7.73
CA SER A 303 14.68 -2.61 8.23
C SER A 303 15.74 -3.46 7.50
N SER A 304 16.96 -2.95 7.40
CA SER A 304 18.07 -3.64 6.71
C SER A 304 18.53 -4.92 7.42
N ASP A 305 18.24 -5.06 8.71
CA ASP A 305 18.54 -6.23 9.54
C ASP A 305 17.40 -7.25 9.62
N LEU A 306 16.24 -6.95 9.00
CA LEU A 306 15.09 -7.84 8.96
C LEU A 306 15.00 -8.58 7.61
N PRO A 307 14.43 -9.80 7.57
CA PRO A 307 14.33 -10.61 6.37
C PRO A 307 13.17 -10.12 5.50
N VAL A 308 13.25 -8.88 4.99
CA VAL A 308 12.19 -8.24 4.19
C VAL A 308 12.45 -8.34 2.68
N THR A 309 13.64 -8.76 2.27
CA THR A 309 14.02 -8.91 0.86
C THR A 309 14.03 -10.38 0.47
N TRP A 310 13.47 -10.71 -0.69
CA TRP A 310 13.60 -12.05 -1.28
C TRP A 310 15.07 -12.44 -1.53
N PRO A 311 15.60 -13.49 -0.85
CA PRO A 311 17.00 -13.86 -0.93
C PRO A 311 17.38 -14.61 -2.22
N GLY A 312 16.39 -14.99 -3.04
CA GLY A 312 16.59 -15.86 -4.19
C GLY A 312 16.47 -17.34 -3.81
N ARG A 313 16.18 -18.19 -4.81
CA ARG A 313 16.16 -19.65 -4.65
C ARG A 313 17.54 -20.26 -4.86
N GLU A 314 18.35 -19.61 -5.69
CA GLU A 314 19.70 -19.99 -6.07
C GLU A 314 20.65 -18.79 -5.99
N THR A 315 21.96 -19.05 -5.97
CA THR A 315 22.98 -18.01 -6.04
C THR A 315 22.77 -17.09 -7.25
N GLY A 316 22.74 -15.78 -7.01
CA GLY A 316 22.51 -14.77 -8.06
C GLY A 316 21.04 -14.55 -8.45
N SER A 317 20.09 -15.22 -7.78
CA SER A 317 18.66 -15.01 -7.98
C SER A 317 17.99 -14.11 -6.94
N HIS A 318 18.78 -13.48 -6.06
CA HIS A 318 18.27 -12.51 -5.07
C HIS A 318 17.66 -11.28 -5.74
N ARG A 319 16.74 -10.62 -5.03
CA ARG A 319 16.22 -9.30 -5.40
C ARG A 319 17.09 -8.21 -4.80
N HIS A 320 16.86 -6.98 -5.24
CA HIS A 320 17.59 -5.84 -4.69
C HIS A 320 17.27 -5.71 -3.19
N PRO A 321 18.30 -5.66 -2.31
CA PRO A 321 18.11 -5.56 -0.88
C PRO A 321 17.39 -4.27 -0.49
N TYR A 322 16.66 -4.32 0.61
CA TYR A 322 16.22 -3.12 1.30
C TYR A 322 17.43 -2.42 1.91
N LEU A 323 17.75 -1.24 1.40
CA LEU A 323 18.84 -0.39 1.87
C LEU A 323 18.26 0.92 2.38
N LYS A 324 18.57 1.27 3.62
CA LYS A 324 18.39 2.61 4.19
C LYS A 324 19.67 3.42 3.93
N VAL A 325 19.53 4.60 3.31
CA VAL A 325 20.65 5.45 2.93
C VAL A 325 20.46 6.86 3.52
N ASP A 326 21.26 7.20 4.52
CA ASP A 326 21.28 8.53 5.13
C ASP A 326 21.88 9.54 4.13
N PHE A 327 21.23 10.69 3.93
CA PHE A 327 21.68 11.70 2.94
C PHE A 327 21.74 13.14 3.46
N LEU A 328 21.04 13.46 4.55
CA LEU A 328 21.02 14.80 5.12
C LEU A 328 20.85 14.73 6.65
N TYR A 329 21.73 15.42 7.39
CA TYR A 329 21.64 15.50 8.85
C TYR A 329 20.85 16.75 9.27
N ALA A 330 19.80 16.57 10.06
CA ALA A 330 18.99 17.62 10.67
C ALA A 330 19.46 17.89 12.10
N ALA A 331 20.26 18.95 12.28
CA ALA A 331 20.83 19.30 13.58
C ALA A 331 19.79 19.71 14.63
N ASN A 332 18.63 20.24 14.19
CA ASN A 332 17.50 20.58 15.07
C ASN A 332 16.76 19.35 15.62
N LEU A 333 17.02 18.15 15.09
CA LEU A 333 16.38 16.90 15.50
C LEU A 333 17.38 15.85 15.98
N ASP A 334 18.68 16.10 15.79
CA ASP A 334 19.74 15.10 15.92
C ASP A 334 19.39 13.81 15.15
N LEU A 335 19.02 13.95 13.88
CA LEU A 335 18.50 12.84 13.07
C LEU A 335 18.97 12.95 11.61
N TYR A 336 19.22 11.81 10.99
CA TYR A 336 19.43 11.71 9.55
C TYR A 336 18.11 11.49 8.80
N HIS A 337 17.86 12.36 7.83
CA HIS A 337 16.97 12.05 6.71
C HIS A 337 17.58 10.91 5.91
N HIS A 338 16.72 9.98 5.48
CA HIS A 338 17.14 8.78 4.79
C HIS A 338 16.18 8.43 3.67
N THR A 339 16.77 8.02 2.55
CA THR A 339 16.06 7.46 1.41
C THR A 339 16.21 5.94 1.44
N HIS A 340 15.43 5.27 0.59
CA HIS A 340 15.45 3.81 0.47
C HIS A 340 15.80 3.39 -0.95
N MET A 341 16.69 2.40 -1.08
CA MET A 341 16.82 1.63 -2.31
C MET A 341 16.29 0.22 -2.05
N MET A 342 15.36 -0.25 -2.87
CA MET A 342 14.66 -1.51 -2.59
C MET A 342 13.99 -2.13 -3.82
N ASP A 343 13.75 -3.43 -3.76
CA ASP A 343 12.72 -4.07 -4.58
C ASP A 343 11.32 -3.57 -4.17
N PRO A 344 10.38 -3.30 -5.10
CA PRO A 344 9.02 -2.90 -4.73
C PRO A 344 8.22 -3.93 -3.94
N MET A 345 8.70 -5.18 -3.80
CA MET A 345 8.03 -6.23 -3.03
C MET A 345 8.76 -6.54 -1.70
N VAL A 346 9.41 -5.54 -1.10
CA VAL A 346 9.96 -5.70 0.25
C VAL A 346 8.86 -5.73 1.31
N GLY A 347 9.00 -6.62 2.28
CA GLY A 347 8.05 -6.78 3.38
C GLY A 347 6.61 -6.87 2.89
N THR A 348 5.68 -6.18 3.53
CA THR A 348 4.26 -6.21 3.11
C THR A 348 4.04 -5.42 1.82
N HIS A 349 3.59 -6.10 0.77
CA HIS A 349 3.58 -5.54 -0.57
C HIS A 349 2.41 -6.02 -1.44
N LEU A 350 2.16 -5.28 -2.53
CA LEU A 350 1.26 -5.63 -3.60
C LEU A 350 1.95 -6.50 -4.66
N VAL A 351 1.30 -7.59 -5.06
CA VAL A 351 1.63 -8.31 -6.30
C VAL A 351 0.60 -7.97 -7.37
N THR A 352 1.05 -7.36 -8.47
CA THR A 352 0.18 -6.94 -9.57
C THR A 352 -0.01 -8.05 -10.62
N PRO A 353 -1.03 -7.98 -11.49
CA PRO A 353 -1.13 -8.91 -12.61
C PRO A 353 0.04 -8.83 -13.58
N SER A 354 0.60 -7.63 -13.81
CA SER A 354 1.75 -7.44 -14.71
C SER A 354 3.08 -7.96 -14.14
N TYR A 355 3.15 -8.29 -12.85
CA TYR A 355 4.30 -8.97 -12.25
C TYR A 355 4.60 -10.30 -12.95
N SER A 356 3.57 -11.11 -13.21
CA SER A 356 3.72 -12.49 -13.73
C SER A 356 3.08 -12.73 -15.09
N LEU A 357 2.27 -11.79 -15.58
CA LEU A 357 1.74 -11.83 -16.94
C LEU A 357 2.52 -10.87 -17.85
N PRO A 358 3.06 -11.35 -18.98
CA PRO A 358 3.63 -10.51 -20.01
C PRO A 358 2.54 -9.70 -20.71
N LYS A 359 2.99 -8.66 -21.41
CA LYS A 359 2.16 -7.85 -22.31
C LYS A 359 1.66 -8.67 -23.51
N LYS A 360 0.53 -8.24 -24.07
CA LYS A 360 -0.03 -8.84 -25.30
C LYS A 360 1.02 -8.84 -26.42
N GLY A 361 1.14 -9.96 -27.12
CA GLY A 361 2.13 -10.14 -28.20
C GLY A 361 3.45 -10.78 -27.76
N PHE A 362 3.63 -11.05 -26.47
CA PHE A 362 4.77 -11.83 -25.99
C PHE A 362 4.82 -13.23 -26.60
N LYS A 363 6.01 -13.64 -27.04
CA LYS A 363 6.25 -14.95 -27.67
C LYS A 363 6.61 -15.98 -26.60
N ASN A 364 5.71 -16.88 -26.25
CA ASN A 364 5.96 -17.92 -25.24
C ASN A 364 7.22 -18.76 -25.50
N SER A 365 7.66 -18.87 -26.75
CA SER A 365 8.91 -19.54 -27.14
C SER A 365 10.18 -18.82 -26.66
N SER A 366 10.09 -17.59 -26.13
CA SER A 366 11.23 -16.87 -25.55
C SER A 366 11.50 -17.25 -24.09
N TYR A 367 10.57 -17.93 -23.41
CA TYR A 367 10.84 -18.49 -22.09
C TYR A 367 11.96 -19.54 -22.14
N SER A 368 12.59 -19.81 -20.99
CA SER A 368 13.47 -20.98 -20.86
C SER A 368 12.71 -22.29 -21.16
N PRO A 369 13.39 -23.36 -21.60
CA PRO A 369 12.73 -24.64 -21.89
C PRO A 369 11.91 -25.21 -20.73
N GLU A 370 12.41 -25.03 -19.51
CA GLU A 370 11.74 -25.42 -18.27
C GLU A 370 10.41 -24.67 -18.10
N VAL A 371 10.45 -23.34 -18.20
CA VAL A 371 9.26 -22.50 -18.05
C VAL A 371 8.26 -22.76 -19.19
N GLN A 372 8.73 -23.05 -20.39
CA GLN A 372 7.84 -23.51 -21.48
C GLN A 372 7.13 -24.81 -21.12
N SER A 373 7.81 -25.73 -20.41
CA SER A 373 7.18 -26.96 -19.90
C SER A 373 6.15 -26.67 -18.83
N TRP A 374 6.51 -25.83 -17.85
CA TRP A 374 5.59 -25.38 -16.81
C TRP A 374 4.36 -24.72 -17.41
N LEU A 375 4.54 -23.87 -18.41
CA LEU A 375 3.45 -23.20 -19.11
C LEU A 375 2.52 -24.19 -19.81
N ARG A 376 3.04 -25.19 -20.53
CA ARG A 376 2.20 -26.22 -21.15
C ARG A 376 1.36 -26.97 -20.11
N ASP A 377 1.98 -27.34 -19.00
CA ASP A 377 1.31 -28.06 -17.93
C ASP A 377 0.23 -27.19 -17.26
N TYR A 378 0.55 -25.91 -16.97
CA TYR A 378 -0.41 -24.93 -16.47
C TYR A 378 -1.60 -24.80 -17.43
N GLU A 379 -1.34 -24.60 -18.73
CA GLU A 379 -2.39 -24.38 -19.72
C GLU A 379 -3.27 -25.61 -19.94
N SER A 380 -2.72 -26.81 -19.74
CA SER A 380 -3.50 -28.05 -19.77
C SER A 380 -4.49 -28.18 -18.60
N LEU A 381 -4.14 -27.61 -17.43
CA LEU A 381 -4.94 -27.72 -16.21
C LEU A 381 -5.92 -26.56 -16.02
N TYR A 382 -5.48 -25.33 -16.32
CA TYR A 382 -6.18 -24.09 -15.95
C TYR A 382 -6.55 -23.22 -17.16
N GLY A 383 -6.27 -23.68 -18.37
CA GLY A 383 -6.46 -22.91 -19.60
C GLY A 383 -5.33 -21.90 -19.86
N ARG A 384 -5.43 -21.20 -20.99
CA ARG A 384 -4.36 -20.33 -21.50
C ARG A 384 -3.92 -19.29 -20.46
N ARG A 385 -2.59 -19.13 -20.32
CA ARG A 385 -2.02 -18.04 -19.51
C ARG A 385 -2.40 -16.70 -20.16
N GLY A 386 -2.95 -15.79 -19.36
CA GLY A 386 -3.42 -14.47 -19.82
C GLY A 386 -2.29 -13.51 -20.20
N PHE A 387 -2.65 -12.25 -20.46
CA PHE A 387 -1.70 -11.14 -20.63
C PHE A 387 -2.15 -9.98 -19.73
N SER A 388 -1.21 -9.15 -19.29
CA SER A 388 -1.54 -7.94 -18.54
C SER A 388 -0.46 -6.88 -18.71
N ASP A 389 -0.90 -5.62 -18.68
CA ASP A 389 -0.11 -4.41 -18.52
C ASP A 389 -0.52 -3.63 -17.25
N THR A 390 -1.32 -4.27 -16.38
CA THR A 390 -1.83 -3.67 -15.14
C THR A 390 -0.73 -3.50 -14.10
N THR A 391 -0.24 -2.28 -13.98
CA THR A 391 0.72 -1.82 -12.97
C THR A 391 0.01 -1.20 -11.75
N VAL A 392 0.78 -0.90 -10.70
CA VAL A 392 0.25 -0.52 -9.37
C VAL A 392 -0.76 0.62 -9.42
N GLU A 393 -0.50 1.67 -10.19
CA GLU A 393 -1.35 2.86 -10.27
C GLU A 393 -2.72 2.61 -10.90
N GLN A 394 -2.88 1.48 -11.62
CA GLN A 394 -4.09 1.10 -12.34
C GLN A 394 -5.02 0.21 -11.52
N ILE A 395 -4.53 -0.33 -10.40
CA ILE A 395 -5.31 -1.21 -9.52
C ILE A 395 -6.21 -0.34 -8.63
N PRO A 396 -7.55 -0.49 -8.69
CA PRO A 396 -8.44 0.28 -7.84
C PRO A 396 -8.24 -0.07 -6.36
N LEU A 397 -8.20 0.91 -5.48
CA LEU A 397 -8.13 0.69 -4.02
C LEU A 397 -9.24 -0.22 -3.49
N SER A 398 -10.45 -0.11 -4.05
CA SER A 398 -11.59 -0.98 -3.72
C SER A 398 -11.36 -2.48 -4.02
N GLN A 399 -10.31 -2.83 -4.77
CA GLN A 399 -9.89 -4.20 -4.99
C GLN A 399 -9.08 -4.75 -3.81
N MET A 400 -8.33 -3.90 -3.12
CA MET A 400 -7.43 -4.23 -2.00
C MET A 400 -8.06 -3.90 -0.63
N ALA A 401 -9.38 -3.71 -0.60
CA ALA A 401 -10.14 -3.41 0.60
C ALA A 401 -11.41 -4.29 0.64
N GLY A 402 -11.86 -4.70 1.83
CA GLY A 402 -13.10 -5.48 1.98
C GLY A 402 -13.29 -6.09 3.35
N ASN A 403 -14.48 -6.64 3.59
CA ASN A 403 -14.71 -7.46 4.78
C ASN A 403 -13.73 -8.63 4.74
N LEU A 404 -13.03 -8.82 5.85
CA LEU A 404 -11.91 -9.75 5.95
C LEU A 404 -12.39 -11.14 6.37
N ARG A 405 -11.94 -12.15 5.65
CA ARG A 405 -12.14 -13.56 5.98
C ARG A 405 -10.77 -14.20 6.21
N VAL A 406 -10.43 -14.42 7.48
CA VAL A 406 -9.17 -15.08 7.87
C VAL A 406 -9.39 -16.59 7.88
N ILE A 407 -8.69 -17.30 7.00
CA ILE A 407 -8.70 -18.77 6.95
C ILE A 407 -7.45 -19.26 7.67
N ASP A 408 -7.64 -19.80 8.88
CA ASP A 408 -6.55 -20.37 9.67
C ASP A 408 -6.13 -21.72 9.08
N VAL A 409 -4.87 -21.79 8.65
CA VAL A 409 -4.21 -22.97 8.08
C VAL A 409 -2.93 -23.31 8.85
N THR A 410 -2.76 -22.78 10.07
CA THR A 410 -1.61 -23.06 10.94
C THR A 410 -1.45 -24.56 11.22
N GLY A 411 -2.55 -25.32 11.21
CA GLY A 411 -2.53 -26.78 11.37
C GLY A 411 -1.84 -27.55 10.24
N LEU A 412 -1.46 -26.90 9.13
CA LEU A 412 -0.67 -27.51 8.06
C LEU A 412 0.84 -27.52 8.34
N VAL A 413 1.31 -26.72 9.30
CA VAL A 413 2.74 -26.64 9.64
C VAL A 413 3.21 -27.97 10.24
N GLY A 414 4.34 -28.48 9.76
CA GLY A 414 4.94 -29.76 10.12
C GLY A 414 4.34 -30.96 9.37
N SER A 415 3.62 -30.74 8.28
CA SER A 415 2.95 -31.82 7.52
C SER A 415 3.80 -32.37 6.37
N VAL A 416 4.88 -31.70 6.00
CA VAL A 416 5.80 -32.13 4.94
C VAL A 416 6.87 -33.08 5.50
N PRO A 417 7.05 -34.28 4.91
CA PRO A 417 8.14 -35.18 5.29
C PRO A 417 9.52 -34.57 5.05
N ALA A 418 10.44 -34.75 6.01
CA ALA A 418 11.78 -34.15 5.97
C ALA A 418 12.62 -34.57 4.75
N ASP A 419 12.39 -35.76 4.20
CA ASP A 419 13.06 -36.30 3.01
C ASP A 419 12.55 -35.71 1.68
N THR A 420 11.53 -34.85 1.74
CA THR A 420 10.95 -34.16 0.57
C THR A 420 11.31 -32.68 0.48
N LEU A 421 12.11 -32.18 1.43
CA LEU A 421 12.53 -30.78 1.46
C LEU A 421 13.52 -30.44 0.34
N PRO A 422 13.50 -29.20 -0.22
CA PRO A 422 12.59 -28.09 0.12
C PRO A 422 11.16 -28.32 -0.42
N ALA A 423 10.17 -28.22 0.47
CA ALA A 423 8.75 -28.34 0.11
C ALA A 423 7.87 -27.58 1.11
N SER A 424 6.70 -27.14 0.63
CA SER A 424 5.70 -26.41 1.41
C SER A 424 4.46 -27.28 1.67
N PRO A 425 3.82 -27.18 2.84
CA PRO A 425 2.44 -27.65 3.02
C PRO A 425 1.53 -26.99 1.99
N MET A 426 0.47 -27.67 1.55
CA MET A 426 -0.39 -27.15 0.48
C MET A 426 -1.77 -26.74 1.01
N ILE A 427 -2.10 -25.45 0.88
CA ILE A 427 -3.45 -24.91 1.08
C ILE A 427 -4.28 -25.19 -0.16
N ARG A 428 -5.05 -26.27 -0.09
CA ARG A 428 -5.95 -26.78 -1.14
C ARG A 428 -7.40 -26.26 -1.03
N PRO A 429 -8.24 -26.41 -2.08
CA PRO A 429 -9.65 -25.99 -2.07
C PRO A 429 -10.49 -26.55 -0.92
N GLU A 430 -10.13 -27.70 -0.38
CA GLU A 430 -10.84 -28.35 0.72
C GLU A 430 -10.75 -27.53 2.03
N HIS A 431 -9.64 -26.82 2.26
CA HIS A 431 -9.49 -25.94 3.42
C HIS A 431 -10.44 -24.74 3.35
N VAL A 432 -10.60 -24.16 2.15
CA VAL A 432 -11.58 -23.08 1.91
C VAL A 432 -12.99 -23.60 2.10
N SER A 433 -13.29 -24.79 1.56
CA SER A 433 -14.62 -25.39 1.68
C SER A 433 -14.97 -25.73 3.14
N ALA A 434 -13.99 -26.21 3.92
CA ALA A 434 -14.15 -26.46 5.35
C ALA A 434 -14.38 -25.16 6.14
N PHE A 435 -13.67 -24.08 5.78
CA PHE A 435 -13.92 -22.75 6.35
C PHE A 435 -15.33 -22.26 6.02
N GLU A 436 -15.77 -22.34 4.76
CA GLU A 436 -17.13 -21.95 4.33
C GLU A 436 -18.21 -22.74 5.09
N ALA A 437 -17.98 -24.03 5.34
CA ALA A 437 -18.92 -24.88 6.08
C ALA A 437 -19.09 -24.45 7.55
N LYS A 438 -18.04 -23.92 8.18
CA LYS A 438 -18.05 -23.51 9.60
C LYS A 438 -18.43 -22.04 9.80
N HIS A 439 -18.02 -21.17 8.89
CA HIS A 439 -18.10 -19.71 9.04
C HIS A 439 -19.02 -19.02 8.03
N GLY A 440 -19.72 -19.79 7.20
CA GLY A 440 -20.55 -19.30 6.11
C GLY A 440 -19.74 -19.04 4.84
N GLY A 441 -20.44 -19.09 3.69
CA GLY A 441 -19.82 -18.92 2.37
C GLY A 441 -19.06 -17.61 2.20
N LEU A 442 -18.09 -17.63 1.28
CA LEU A 442 -17.37 -16.44 0.84
C LEU A 442 -18.24 -15.65 -0.15
N ALA A 443 -18.28 -14.33 0.01
CA ALA A 443 -19.05 -13.43 -0.82
C ALA A 443 -18.15 -12.60 -1.76
N PRO A 444 -18.65 -12.21 -2.95
CA PRO A 444 -17.92 -11.35 -3.87
C PRO A 444 -17.47 -10.03 -3.21
N GLY A 445 -16.20 -9.67 -3.41
CA GLY A 445 -15.62 -8.44 -2.87
C GLY A 445 -15.12 -8.53 -1.43
N GLU A 446 -15.29 -9.65 -0.73
CA GLU A 446 -14.53 -9.95 0.49
C GLU A 446 -13.03 -10.10 0.17
N VAL A 447 -12.20 -9.89 1.20
CA VAL A 447 -10.75 -10.17 1.15
C VAL A 447 -10.50 -11.44 1.94
N VAL A 448 -9.84 -12.41 1.32
CA VAL A 448 -9.47 -13.67 1.98
C VAL A 448 -8.00 -13.61 2.35
N VAL A 449 -7.67 -13.84 3.63
CA VAL A 449 -6.29 -13.90 4.09
C VAL A 449 -6.03 -15.26 4.74
N PHE A 450 -4.96 -15.93 4.32
CA PHE A 450 -4.53 -17.19 4.94
C PHE A 450 -3.61 -16.89 6.12
N LYS A 451 -3.98 -17.40 7.30
CA LYS A 451 -3.18 -17.35 8.52
C LYS A 451 -2.41 -18.66 8.66
N THR A 452 -1.13 -18.62 8.32
CA THR A 452 -0.13 -19.68 8.41
C THR A 452 0.68 -19.58 9.70
N GLY A 453 0.70 -18.41 10.33
CA GLY A 453 1.54 -18.06 11.47
C GLY A 453 3.04 -18.04 11.16
N HIS A 454 3.44 -18.03 9.88
CA HIS A 454 4.85 -18.11 9.49
C HIS A 454 5.61 -16.85 9.91
N ILE A 455 5.18 -15.68 9.43
CA ILE A 455 5.82 -14.40 9.77
C ILE A 455 5.88 -14.18 11.28
N ASP A 456 4.79 -14.42 12.01
CA ASP A 456 4.75 -14.27 13.48
C ASP A 456 5.78 -15.15 14.22
N ARG A 457 6.18 -16.30 13.66
CA ARG A 457 7.17 -17.20 14.26
C ARG A 457 8.61 -16.89 13.85
N THR A 458 8.81 -16.46 12.60
CA THR A 458 10.12 -16.47 11.95
C THR A 458 10.67 -15.09 11.61
N PHE A 459 9.87 -14.04 11.67
CA PHE A 459 10.30 -12.68 11.35
C PHE A 459 11.11 -12.08 12.51
N LYS A 460 12.42 -12.29 12.47
CA LYS A 460 13.39 -11.87 13.48
C LYS A 460 14.53 -11.12 12.81
N ALA A 461 15.23 -10.28 13.56
CA ALA A 461 16.43 -9.61 13.07
C ALA A 461 17.61 -10.59 12.97
N ALA A 462 18.58 -10.26 12.11
CA ALA A 462 19.84 -10.98 12.04
C ALA A 462 20.54 -11.02 13.42
N PRO A 463 21.19 -12.14 13.80
CA PRO A 463 21.47 -13.31 12.98
C PRO A 463 20.40 -14.42 13.01
N ASP A 464 19.25 -14.21 13.66
CA ASP A 464 18.19 -15.24 13.85
C ASP A 464 17.10 -15.20 12.74
N ASP A 465 17.39 -14.56 11.62
CA ASP A 465 16.44 -14.22 10.53
C ASP A 465 16.26 -15.33 9.49
N THR A 466 17.19 -16.29 9.43
CA THR A 466 17.28 -17.30 8.35
C THR A 466 16.03 -18.16 8.21
N GLY A 467 15.35 -18.44 9.33
CA GLY A 467 14.13 -19.25 9.36
C GLY A 467 12.95 -18.65 8.58
N CYS A 468 12.98 -17.36 8.26
CA CYS A 468 11.90 -16.68 7.54
C CYS A 468 11.84 -17.09 6.06
N MET A 469 12.98 -17.14 5.38
CA MET A 469 13.06 -17.45 3.94
C MET A 469 14.24 -18.35 3.58
N VAL A 470 15.42 -18.10 4.14
CA VAL A 470 16.67 -18.78 3.73
C VAL A 470 16.64 -20.28 4.05
N ASP A 471 16.30 -20.66 5.29
CA ASP A 471 16.26 -22.07 5.69
C ASP A 471 15.14 -22.85 4.96
N PRO A 472 13.92 -22.30 4.82
CA PRO A 472 12.88 -22.92 3.98
C PRO A 472 13.29 -23.13 2.52
N LEU A 473 13.92 -22.13 1.90
CA LEU A 473 14.29 -22.18 0.48
C LEU A 473 15.45 -23.13 0.20
N SER A 474 16.38 -23.25 1.15
CA SER A 474 17.49 -24.21 1.07
C SER A 474 17.08 -25.65 1.43
N GLY A 475 15.89 -25.83 2.00
CA GLY A 475 15.40 -27.13 2.48
C GLY A 475 15.96 -27.54 3.84
N ALA A 476 16.61 -26.62 4.56
CA ALA A 476 17.03 -26.86 5.95
C ALA A 476 15.82 -26.96 6.90
N THR A 477 14.71 -26.31 6.56
CA THR A 477 13.43 -26.41 7.25
C THR A 477 12.27 -26.57 6.25
N GLU A 478 11.09 -26.90 6.78
CA GLU A 478 9.86 -26.91 6.00
C GLU A 478 9.51 -25.51 5.46
N GLY A 479 8.98 -25.46 4.23
CA GLY A 479 8.37 -24.27 3.65
C GLY A 479 7.14 -23.78 4.41
N TRP A 480 6.79 -22.50 4.24
CA TRP A 480 5.49 -22.01 4.71
C TRP A 480 4.34 -22.66 3.91
N PRO A 481 3.14 -22.79 4.50
CA PRO A 481 1.95 -23.23 3.77
C PRO A 481 1.71 -22.41 2.51
N ALA A 482 1.72 -23.09 1.36
CA ALA A 482 1.60 -22.53 0.03
C ALA A 482 0.16 -22.69 -0.50
N VAL A 483 -0.38 -21.64 -1.10
CA VAL A 483 -1.65 -21.70 -1.81
C VAL A 483 -1.51 -22.51 -3.09
N SER A 484 -2.49 -23.37 -3.37
CA SER A 484 -2.55 -24.09 -4.64
C SER A 484 -3.23 -23.26 -5.74
N PRO A 485 -2.88 -23.43 -7.03
CA PRO A 485 -3.58 -22.75 -8.13
C PRO A 485 -5.07 -23.11 -8.18
N GLY A 486 -5.45 -24.33 -7.78
CA GLY A 486 -6.84 -24.74 -7.64
C GLY A 486 -7.60 -23.96 -6.56
N THR A 487 -6.91 -23.56 -5.49
CA THR A 487 -7.48 -22.70 -4.43
C THR A 487 -7.74 -21.30 -4.98
N ILE A 488 -6.80 -20.73 -5.76
CA ILE A 488 -7.01 -19.45 -6.43
C ILE A 488 -8.18 -19.52 -7.41
N GLU A 489 -8.29 -20.60 -8.19
CA GLU A 489 -9.43 -20.83 -9.08
C GLU A 489 -10.76 -20.84 -8.31
N LEU A 490 -10.83 -21.54 -7.18
CA LEU A 490 -12.01 -21.57 -6.33
C LEU A 490 -12.38 -20.16 -5.82
N LEU A 491 -11.42 -19.42 -5.28
CA LEU A 491 -11.62 -18.07 -4.76
C LEU A 491 -12.07 -17.09 -5.85
N SER A 492 -11.48 -17.18 -7.04
CA SER A 492 -11.89 -16.40 -8.21
C SER A 492 -13.36 -16.66 -8.56
N ARG A 493 -13.80 -17.93 -8.57
CA ARG A 493 -15.20 -18.30 -8.82
C ARG A 493 -16.17 -17.78 -7.74
N ARG A 494 -15.68 -17.52 -6.52
CA ARG A 494 -16.45 -16.87 -5.44
C ARG A 494 -16.50 -15.34 -5.59
N GLY A 495 -15.83 -14.77 -6.59
CA GLY A 495 -15.76 -13.33 -6.81
C GLY A 495 -14.80 -12.61 -5.86
N ILE A 496 -13.87 -13.34 -5.23
CA ILE A 496 -12.77 -12.75 -4.47
C ILE A 496 -11.80 -12.11 -5.45
N ARG A 497 -11.31 -10.90 -5.11
CA ARG A 497 -10.41 -10.10 -5.96
C ARG A 497 -9.06 -9.80 -5.34
N CYS A 498 -8.92 -10.01 -4.03
CA CYS A 498 -7.68 -9.84 -3.28
C CYS A 498 -7.51 -11.00 -2.31
N VAL A 499 -6.32 -11.60 -2.32
CA VAL A 499 -5.93 -12.69 -1.43
C VAL A 499 -4.68 -12.26 -0.67
N GLY A 500 -4.66 -12.42 0.64
CA GLY A 500 -3.46 -12.17 1.44
C GLY A 500 -2.91 -13.41 2.13
N ILE A 501 -1.68 -13.31 2.61
CA ILE A 501 -1.02 -14.35 3.41
C ILE A 501 -0.01 -13.76 4.39
N ASP A 502 0.08 -14.33 5.58
CA ASP A 502 1.14 -14.05 6.57
C ASP A 502 2.37 -14.92 6.35
N ALA A 503 2.86 -14.94 5.10
CA ALA A 503 4.05 -15.66 4.67
C ALA A 503 4.75 -14.87 3.53
N PRO A 504 6.02 -15.17 3.22
CA PRO A 504 6.80 -14.40 2.25
C PRO A 504 6.18 -14.32 0.85
N THR A 505 5.60 -15.43 0.37
CA THR A 505 4.85 -15.47 -0.90
C THR A 505 3.63 -16.38 -0.78
N LEU A 506 2.65 -16.24 -1.67
CA LEU A 506 1.50 -17.16 -1.71
C LEU A 506 1.89 -18.57 -2.13
N GLY A 507 2.84 -18.76 -3.04
CA GLY A 507 3.09 -20.05 -3.69
C GLY A 507 4.18 -20.91 -3.07
N GLY A 508 4.85 -20.44 -2.01
CA GLY A 508 5.78 -21.26 -1.23
C GLY A 508 7.17 -21.45 -1.82
N VAL A 509 7.86 -22.47 -1.31
CA VAL A 509 9.26 -22.76 -1.67
C VAL A 509 9.39 -23.53 -3.00
N ASP A 510 8.30 -24.00 -3.61
CA ASP A 510 8.32 -24.62 -4.93
C ASP A 510 8.14 -23.58 -6.05
N ALA A 511 9.16 -23.43 -6.91
CA ALA A 511 9.16 -22.42 -7.97
C ALA A 511 8.03 -22.61 -9.00
N ARG A 512 7.68 -23.87 -9.28
CA ARG A 512 6.63 -24.20 -10.25
C ARG A 512 5.24 -23.87 -9.70
N ASN A 513 4.95 -24.21 -8.45
CA ASN A 513 3.71 -23.85 -7.77
C ASN A 513 3.57 -22.32 -7.69
N GLU A 514 4.63 -21.62 -7.29
CA GLU A 514 4.69 -20.15 -7.28
C GLU A 514 4.33 -19.55 -8.64
N ALA A 515 4.91 -20.07 -9.73
CA ALA A 515 4.56 -19.63 -11.09
C ALA A 515 3.08 -19.85 -11.41
N PHE A 516 2.53 -21.02 -11.08
CA PHE A 516 1.15 -21.37 -11.39
C PHE A 516 0.15 -20.54 -10.59
N VAL A 517 0.44 -20.30 -9.30
CA VAL A 517 -0.37 -19.45 -8.42
C VAL A 517 -0.43 -18.03 -8.97
N ASN A 518 0.72 -17.44 -9.27
CA ASN A 518 0.82 -16.09 -9.82
C ASN A 518 0.10 -15.98 -11.18
N TRP A 519 0.31 -16.93 -12.10
CA TRP A 519 -0.39 -16.93 -13.39
C TRP A 519 -1.90 -17.08 -13.24
N ARG A 520 -2.38 -17.94 -12.33
CA ARG A 520 -3.82 -18.12 -12.10
C ARG A 520 -4.45 -16.88 -11.48
N LEU A 521 -3.79 -16.30 -10.48
CA LEU A 521 -4.23 -15.11 -9.75
C LEU A 521 -4.34 -13.93 -10.73
N ALA A 522 -3.26 -13.65 -11.46
CA ALA A 522 -3.22 -12.56 -12.42
C ALA A 522 -4.17 -12.77 -13.61
N SER A 523 -4.30 -14.01 -14.14
CA SER A 523 -5.22 -14.30 -15.25
C SER A 523 -6.69 -14.19 -14.84
N SER A 524 -6.97 -14.20 -13.53
CA SER A 524 -8.30 -13.97 -12.96
C SER A 524 -8.58 -12.51 -12.63
N GLY A 525 -7.63 -11.61 -12.92
CA GLY A 525 -7.71 -10.19 -12.55
C GLY A 525 -7.66 -9.95 -11.04
N MET A 526 -7.18 -10.92 -10.26
CA MET A 526 -6.98 -10.81 -8.82
C MET A 526 -5.63 -10.16 -8.52
N VAL A 527 -5.45 -9.69 -7.29
CA VAL A 527 -4.17 -9.21 -6.73
C VAL A 527 -3.88 -9.94 -5.42
N SER A 528 -2.63 -9.88 -4.95
CA SER A 528 -2.29 -10.37 -3.61
C SER A 528 -1.53 -9.36 -2.75
N VAL A 529 -1.70 -9.54 -1.44
CA VAL A 529 -0.95 -8.84 -0.40
C VAL A 529 -0.19 -9.87 0.42
N GLU A 530 1.11 -9.92 0.26
CA GLU A 530 1.96 -10.93 0.89
C GLU A 530 2.69 -10.34 2.10
N PHE A 531 3.33 -11.19 2.90
CA PHE A 531 4.14 -10.75 4.04
C PHE A 531 3.33 -10.01 5.13
N LEU A 532 2.08 -10.42 5.37
CA LEU A 532 1.28 -9.91 6.49
C LEU A 532 1.79 -10.47 7.82
N HIS A 533 1.47 -9.80 8.93
CA HIS A 533 1.74 -10.29 10.30
C HIS A 533 0.55 -10.02 11.22
N ASN A 534 0.58 -10.57 12.43
CA ASN A 534 -0.34 -10.25 13.53
C ASN A 534 -1.83 -10.53 13.24
N LEU A 535 -2.11 -11.48 12.33
CA LEU A 535 -3.48 -11.91 12.04
C LEU A 535 -4.18 -12.51 13.28
N GLY A 536 -3.41 -13.03 14.24
CA GLY A 536 -3.92 -13.56 15.50
C GLY A 536 -4.49 -12.51 16.46
N ALA A 537 -4.17 -11.22 16.30
CA ALA A 537 -4.72 -10.15 17.14
C ALA A 537 -6.13 -9.71 16.72
N ILE A 538 -6.59 -10.13 15.55
CA ILE A 538 -7.92 -9.77 15.05
C ILE A 538 -8.97 -10.47 15.93
N PRO A 539 -9.86 -9.73 16.62
CA PRO A 539 -10.79 -10.37 17.54
C PRO A 539 -11.78 -11.28 16.80
N ALA A 540 -11.94 -12.49 17.32
CA ALA A 540 -13.02 -13.38 16.91
C ALA A 540 -14.38 -12.70 17.11
N ASP A 541 -15.34 -12.98 16.24
CA ASP A 541 -16.73 -12.45 16.30
C ASP A 541 -16.89 -10.95 16.01
N THR A 542 -15.90 -10.33 15.37
CA THR A 542 -16.04 -8.99 14.77
C THR A 542 -16.38 -9.09 13.28
N ASN A 543 -16.73 -7.97 12.65
CA ASN A 543 -16.85 -7.86 11.19
C ASN A 543 -15.67 -7.03 10.65
N PRO A 544 -14.44 -7.58 10.70
CA PRO A 544 -13.23 -6.84 10.40
C PRO A 544 -13.22 -6.39 8.93
N TYR A 545 -12.75 -5.17 8.70
CA TYR A 545 -12.57 -4.61 7.37
C TYR A 545 -11.08 -4.38 7.11
N PHE A 546 -10.57 -5.09 6.11
CA PHE A 546 -9.19 -4.98 5.65
C PHE A 546 -9.04 -3.80 4.71
N LEU A 547 -7.98 -3.03 4.92
CA LEU A 547 -7.52 -1.95 4.06
C LEU A 547 -6.05 -2.19 3.74
N PHE A 548 -5.68 -2.14 2.46
CA PHE A 548 -4.28 -2.09 2.03
C PHE A 548 -4.06 -0.96 1.04
N ALA A 549 -3.00 -0.18 1.27
CA ALA A 549 -2.66 1.00 0.49
C ALA A 549 -1.19 0.93 0.05
N PRO A 550 -0.93 0.46 -1.19
CA PRO A 550 0.40 0.48 -1.79
C PRO A 550 0.68 1.84 -2.43
N VAL A 551 1.90 2.34 -2.31
CA VAL A 551 2.34 3.62 -2.91
C VAL A 551 1.93 3.70 -4.39
N ARG A 552 1.40 4.85 -4.83
CA ARG A 552 0.85 5.02 -6.20
C ARG A 552 1.95 5.27 -7.23
N ILE A 553 2.80 4.27 -7.46
CA ILE A 553 3.95 4.37 -8.36
C ILE A 553 3.56 3.99 -9.78
N ASN A 554 3.81 4.89 -10.73
CA ASN A 554 3.56 4.64 -12.15
C ASN A 554 4.48 3.54 -12.67
N HIS A 555 3.93 2.65 -13.50
CA HIS A 555 4.66 1.58 -14.20
C HIS A 555 5.33 0.51 -13.32
N ALA A 556 5.11 0.53 -12.00
CA ALA A 556 5.68 -0.47 -11.10
C ALA A 556 4.90 -1.80 -11.16
N HIS A 557 5.62 -2.92 -11.15
CA HIS A 557 5.03 -4.27 -11.18
C HIS A 557 4.72 -4.83 -9.78
N GLY A 558 5.10 -4.11 -8.74
CA GLY A 558 4.75 -4.33 -7.33
C GLY A 558 4.91 -3.02 -6.58
N SER A 559 4.47 -2.95 -5.33
CA SER A 559 4.71 -1.78 -4.49
C SER A 559 4.63 -2.15 -3.01
N PRO A 560 5.51 -1.57 -2.17
CA PRO A 560 5.35 -1.67 -0.74
C PRO A 560 4.09 -0.92 -0.34
N GLY A 561 3.52 -1.27 0.80
CA GLY A 561 2.35 -0.59 1.34
C GLY A 561 2.10 -0.93 2.79
N ARG A 562 0.97 -0.43 3.31
CA ARG A 562 0.51 -0.74 4.67
C ARG A 562 -0.84 -1.43 4.63
N ALA A 563 -0.99 -2.47 5.44
CA ALA A 563 -2.22 -3.19 5.68
C ALA A 563 -2.70 -2.91 7.11
N ILE A 564 -3.95 -2.48 7.25
CA ILE A 564 -4.61 -2.36 8.55
C ILE A 564 -5.98 -3.03 8.53
N VAL A 565 -6.48 -3.37 9.71
CA VAL A 565 -7.85 -3.85 9.92
C VAL A 565 -8.57 -2.95 10.89
N LEU A 566 -9.79 -2.55 10.53
CA LEU A 566 -10.76 -1.88 11.41
C LEU A 566 -11.83 -2.88 11.82
N TYR A 567 -12.22 -2.90 13.10
CA TYR A 567 -13.16 -3.89 13.65
C TYR A 567 -14.15 -3.28 14.64
#